data_AF-A0A527HS33-F1
#
_entry.id   AF-A0A527HS33-F1
#
_cell.length_a   1.000
_cell.length_b   1.000
_cell.length_c   1.000
_cell.angle_alpha   90.00
_cell.angle_beta   90.00
_cell.angle_gamma   90.00
#
_symmetry.space_group_name_H-M   'P 1'
#
loop_
_entity.id
_entity.type
_entity.pdbx_description
1 polymer ?
#
loop_
_entity_poly.entity_id
_entity_poly.type
_entity_poly.pdbx_seq_one_letter_code
_entity_poly.pdbx_strand_id
1 'polypeptide(L)'
;DAIAPVANAALAKLGEGDRAGYDTLMAPTVPLSRIIFEAPTEYYKAGIVFIAWLNGHQDHFAMVGGMQSARGIRHYADVFRLADQAGLLADPDLAVARMKSLCTVAGV
;
A
#
# COMPACT_ATOMS: atom_id res chain seq x y z
N ASP A 1 -5.28 7.55 1.05
CA ASP A 1 -5.76 6.18 1.35
C ASP A 1 -5.06 5.22 0.39
N ALA A 2 -4.68 4.03 0.85
CA ALA A 2 -3.83 3.08 0.14
C ALA A 2 -4.41 2.59 -1.20
N ILE A 3 -5.75 2.58 -1.34
CA ILE A 3 -6.43 2.03 -2.53
C ILE A 3 -7.30 3.06 -3.26
N ALA A 4 -7.18 4.35 -2.94
CA ALA A 4 -8.12 5.39 -3.43
C ALA A 4 -8.33 5.39 -4.95
N PRO A 5 -7.29 5.28 -5.81
CA PRO A 5 -7.50 5.28 -7.26
C PRO A 5 -8.31 4.07 -7.75
N VAL A 6 -7.97 2.87 -7.26
CA VAL A 6 -8.67 1.62 -7.64
C VAL A 6 -10.10 1.61 -7.09
N ALA A 7 -10.30 2.02 -5.84
CA ALA A 7 -11.61 2.10 -5.23
C ALA A 7 -12.53 3.08 -5.99
N ASN A 8 -12.00 4.23 -6.41
CA ASN A 8 -12.77 5.20 -7.22
C ASN A 8 -13.21 4.58 -8.56
N ALA A 9 -12.29 3.93 -9.28
CA ALA A 9 -12.61 3.26 -10.54
C ALA A 9 -13.62 2.12 -10.36
N ALA A 10 -13.47 1.32 -9.30
CA ALA A 10 -14.40 0.24 -8.99
C ALA A 10 -15.80 0.76 -8.67
N LEU A 11 -15.91 1.81 -7.85
CA LEU A 11 -17.19 2.41 -7.51
C LEU A 11 -17.89 3.04 -8.72
N ALA A 12 -17.14 3.61 -9.66
CA ALA A 12 -17.69 4.07 -10.94
C ALA A 12 -18.33 2.92 -11.72
N LYS A 13 -17.65 1.77 -11.84
CA LYS A 13 -18.20 0.56 -12.47
C LYS A 13 -19.47 0.05 -11.78
N LEU A 14 -19.47 0.05 -10.45
CA LEU A 14 -20.65 -0.32 -9.69
C LEU A 14 -21.83 0.63 -9.95
N GLY A 15 -21.56 1.93 -10.09
CA GLY A 15 -22.57 2.94 -10.46
C GLY A 15 -23.17 2.76 -11.86
N GLU A 16 -22.39 2.18 -12.79
CA GLU A 16 -22.85 1.76 -14.13
C GLU A 16 -23.63 0.43 -14.12
N GLY A 17 -23.77 -0.22 -12.97
CA GLY A 17 -24.37 -1.56 -12.84
C GLY A 17 -23.42 -2.71 -13.17
N ASP A 18 -22.15 -2.43 -13.47
CA ASP A 18 -21.13 -3.43 -13.79
C ASP A 18 -20.49 -4.00 -12.50
N ARG A 19 -21.18 -4.96 -11.89
CA ARG A 19 -20.69 -5.67 -10.72
C ARG A 19 -19.42 -6.48 -11.00
N ALA A 20 -19.31 -7.07 -12.19
CA ALA A 20 -18.14 -7.88 -12.55
C ALA A 20 -16.88 -7.01 -12.68
N GLY A 21 -17.00 -5.82 -13.28
CA GLY A 21 -15.93 -4.83 -13.34
C GLY A 21 -15.50 -4.35 -11.96
N TYR A 22 -16.45 -4.08 -11.06
CA TYR A 22 -16.16 -3.75 -9.65
C TYR A 22 -15.34 -4.86 -8.98
N ASP A 23 -15.82 -6.11 -9.05
CA ASP A 23 -15.15 -7.24 -8.38
C ASP A 23 -13.75 -7.49 -8.98
N THR A 24 -13.59 -7.30 -10.30
CA THR A 24 -12.30 -7.42 -11.00
C THR A 24 -11.29 -6.38 -10.52
N LEU A 25 -11.71 -5.13 -10.36
CA LEU A 25 -10.82 -4.05 -9.88
C LEU A 25 -10.46 -4.21 -8.41
N MET A 26 -11.40 -4.66 -7.57
CA MET A 26 -11.18 -4.80 -6.14
C MET A 26 -10.40 -6.05 -5.77
N ALA A 27 -10.53 -7.16 -6.50
CA ALA A 27 -9.93 -8.45 -6.15
C ALA A 27 -8.41 -8.39 -5.87
N PRO A 28 -7.58 -7.71 -6.68
CA PRO A 28 -6.13 -7.58 -6.42
C PRO A 28 -5.81 -6.79 -5.14
N THR A 29 -6.71 -5.92 -4.68
CA THR A 29 -6.49 -5.09 -3.47
C THR A 29 -6.78 -5.86 -2.17
N VAL A 30 -7.54 -6.95 -2.23
CA VAL A 30 -7.95 -7.71 -1.03
C VAL A 30 -6.74 -8.33 -0.32
N PRO A 31 -5.80 -9.02 -1.00
CA PRO A 31 -4.59 -9.52 -0.36
C PRO A 31 -3.73 -8.42 0.28
N LEU A 32 -3.58 -7.28 -0.40
CA LEU A 32 -2.88 -6.12 0.14
C LEU A 32 -3.51 -5.64 1.45
N SER A 33 -4.84 -5.46 1.44
CA SER A 33 -5.59 -5.05 2.62
C SER A 33 -5.40 -6.04 3.78
N ARG A 34 -5.45 -7.35 3.51
CA ARG A 34 -5.21 -8.38 4.54
C ARG A 34 -3.84 -8.27 5.20
N ILE A 35 -2.78 -8.00 4.42
CA ILE A 35 -1.44 -7.81 4.98
C ILE A 35 -1.37 -6.52 5.80
N ILE A 36 -1.87 -5.40 5.28
CA ILE A 36 -1.86 -4.12 6.00
C ILE A 36 -2.55 -4.26 7.37
N PHE A 37 -3.67 -4.99 7.44
CA PHE A 37 -4.48 -5.17 8.63
C PHE A 37 -4.17 -6.44 9.44
N GLU A 38 -3.05 -7.12 9.14
CA GLU A 38 -2.66 -8.34 9.87
C GLU A 38 -2.47 -8.08 11.38
N ALA A 39 -2.52 -9.12 12.20
CA ALA A 39 -2.31 -8.97 13.63
C ALA A 39 -0.86 -8.50 13.94
N PRO A 40 -0.64 -7.64 14.95
CA PRO A 40 -1.64 -6.86 15.70
C PRO A 40 -2.19 -5.69 14.87
N THR A 41 -3.52 -5.61 14.73
CA THR A 41 -4.20 -4.76 13.74
C THR A 41 -4.06 -3.26 14.02
N GLU A 42 -3.82 -2.84 15.26
CA GLU A 42 -3.64 -1.42 15.61
C GLU A 42 -2.51 -0.73 14.82
N TYR A 43 -1.56 -1.50 14.28
CA TYR A 43 -0.44 -0.99 13.48
C TYR A 43 -0.72 -0.88 11.97
N TYR A 44 -1.97 -1.07 11.51
CA TYR A 44 -2.31 -0.94 10.09
C TYR A 44 -1.90 0.42 9.49
N LYS A 45 -1.91 1.48 10.31
CA LYS A 45 -1.54 2.84 9.90
C LYS A 45 -0.11 2.91 9.35
N ALA A 46 0.79 2.04 9.81
CA ALA A 46 2.15 1.97 9.29
C ALA A 46 2.17 1.55 7.82
N GLY A 47 1.36 0.55 7.43
CA GLY A 47 1.20 0.14 6.04
C GLY A 47 0.55 1.22 5.17
N ILE A 48 -0.47 1.92 5.70
CA ILE A 48 -1.12 3.04 4.98
C ILE A 48 -0.15 4.18 4.69
N VAL A 49 0.61 4.63 5.71
CA VAL A 49 1.60 5.70 5.56
C VAL A 49 2.76 5.25 4.67
N PHE A 50 3.16 3.99 4.75
CA PHE A 50 4.17 3.43 3.87
C PHE A 50 3.75 3.51 2.39
N ILE A 51 2.52 3.15 2.03
CA ILE A 51 2.01 3.28 0.65
C ILE A 51 1.92 4.76 0.23
N ALA A 52 1.46 5.64 1.11
CA ALA A 52 1.44 7.08 0.83
C ALA A 52 2.85 7.61 0.53
N TRP A 53 3.85 7.15 1.28
CA TRP A 53 5.25 7.45 1.01
C TRP A 53 5.72 6.81 -0.30
N LEU A 54 5.44 5.55 -0.62
CA LEU A 54 5.84 4.99 -1.93
C LEU A 54 5.28 5.80 -3.11
N ASN A 55 4.07 6.35 -2.97
CA ASN A 55 3.37 7.13 -3.99
C ASN A 55 3.68 8.64 -3.97
N GLY A 56 4.67 9.10 -3.22
CA GLY A 56 5.08 10.51 -3.23
C GLY A 56 4.09 11.47 -2.57
N HIS A 57 3.12 10.99 -1.80
CA HIS A 57 2.19 11.85 -1.06
C HIS A 57 2.84 12.51 0.17
N GLN A 58 4.05 12.06 0.54
CA GLN A 58 4.89 12.61 1.58
C GLN A 58 6.37 12.32 1.27
N ASP A 59 7.27 13.15 1.76
CA ASP A 59 8.72 13.05 1.44
C ASP A 59 9.48 12.06 2.34
N HIS A 60 8.95 11.78 3.52
CA HIS A 60 9.61 10.93 4.52
C HIS A 60 8.73 9.78 4.99
N PHE A 61 9.34 8.67 5.42
CA PHE A 61 8.66 7.60 6.14
C PHE A 61 8.92 7.70 7.65
N ALA A 62 8.22 8.63 8.29
CA ALA A 62 8.26 8.86 9.72
C ALA A 62 6.85 9.14 10.24
N MET A 63 6.52 8.59 11.40
CA MET A 63 5.21 8.67 12.02
C MET A 63 5.33 9.14 13.47
N VAL A 64 4.27 9.78 13.96
CA VAL A 64 4.15 10.16 15.38
C VAL A 64 4.40 8.95 16.26
N GLY A 65 5.21 9.12 17.32
CA GLY A 65 5.57 8.04 18.24
C GLY A 65 6.52 7.00 17.66
N GLY A 66 7.13 7.23 16.50
CA GLY A 66 8.02 6.26 15.86
C GLY A 66 7.29 5.07 15.23
N MET A 67 5.98 5.19 14.99
CA MET A 67 5.13 4.07 14.57
C MET A 67 5.50 3.45 13.22
N GLN A 68 6.37 4.09 12.42
CA GLN A 68 6.96 3.49 11.23
C GLN A 68 7.81 2.23 11.55
N SER A 69 8.27 2.06 12.80
CA SER A 69 8.98 0.85 13.23
C SER A 69 8.08 -0.23 13.83
N ALA A 70 6.75 -0.04 13.85
CA ALA A 70 5.81 -0.99 14.44
C ALA A 70 5.65 -2.28 13.60
N ARG A 71 6.14 -2.29 12.36
CA ARG A 71 6.20 -3.46 11.47
C ARG A 71 7.63 -3.70 11.01
N GLY A 72 7.97 -4.96 10.76
CA GLY A 72 9.29 -5.35 10.27
C GLY A 72 9.46 -5.15 8.76
N ILE A 73 10.71 -5.15 8.29
CA ILE A 73 11.03 -4.95 6.86
C ILE A 73 10.35 -5.96 5.92
N ARG A 74 10.14 -7.20 6.38
CA ARG A 74 9.43 -8.23 5.61
C ARG A 74 7.97 -7.85 5.33
N HIS A 75 7.28 -7.27 6.31
CA HIS A 75 5.93 -6.77 6.13
C HIS A 75 5.90 -5.68 5.05
N TYR A 76 6.83 -4.72 5.10
CA TYR A 76 6.91 -3.66 4.09
C TYR A 76 7.26 -4.20 2.69
N ALA A 77 8.10 -5.23 2.59
CA ALA A 77 8.37 -5.90 1.32
C ALA A 77 7.12 -6.59 0.74
N ASP A 78 6.32 -7.25 1.59
CA ASP A 78 5.06 -7.86 1.17
C ASP A 78 4.02 -6.81 0.75
N VAL A 79 3.91 -5.71 1.50
CA VAL A 79 3.05 -4.56 1.15
C VAL A 79 3.48 -3.96 -0.19
N PHE A 80 4.78 -3.73 -0.42
CA PHE A 80 5.32 -3.22 -1.68
C PHE A 80 4.94 -4.13 -2.86
N ARG A 81 5.20 -5.44 -2.74
CA ARG A 81 4.89 -6.43 -3.78
C ARG A 81 3.39 -6.51 -4.09
N LEU A 82 2.55 -6.48 -3.05
CA LEU A 82 1.09 -6.53 -3.23
C LEU A 82 0.52 -5.22 -3.77
N ALA A 83 1.12 -4.07 -3.45
CA ALA A 83 0.76 -2.79 -4.04
C ALA A 83 1.09 -2.75 -5.54
N ASP A 84 2.23 -3.27 -5.95
CA ASP A 84 2.59 -3.45 -7.37
C ASP A 84 1.58 -4.35 -8.11
N GLN A 85 1.31 -5.54 -7.57
CA GLN A 85 0.34 -6.48 -8.15
C GLN A 85 -1.09 -5.91 -8.23
N ALA A 86 -1.44 -4.98 -7.34
CA ALA A 86 -2.72 -4.30 -7.33
C ALA A 86 -2.75 -3.03 -8.21
N GLY A 87 -1.65 -2.67 -8.87
CA GLY A 87 -1.57 -1.46 -9.71
C GLY A 87 -1.66 -0.16 -8.91
N LEU A 88 -1.18 -0.17 -7.66
CA LEU A 88 -1.31 0.95 -6.71
C LEU A 88 -0.06 1.82 -6.61
N LEU A 89 1.00 1.51 -7.35
CA LEU A 89 2.21 2.32 -7.42
C LEU A 89 2.10 3.30 -8.60
N ALA A 90 1.84 4.57 -8.30
CA ALA A 90 1.63 5.61 -9.31
C ALA A 90 2.91 5.92 -10.11
N ASP A 91 4.06 5.88 -9.44
CA ASP A 91 5.39 5.99 -10.04
C ASP A 91 6.24 4.80 -9.56
N PRO A 92 6.35 3.72 -10.36
CA PRO A 92 7.11 2.53 -10.00
C PRO A 92 8.59 2.82 -9.74
N ASP A 93 9.21 3.75 -10.47
CA ASP A 93 10.63 4.06 -10.32
C ASP A 93 10.88 4.75 -8.97
N LEU A 94 10.03 5.71 -8.60
CA LEU A 94 10.07 6.34 -7.28
C LEU A 94 9.84 5.31 -6.16
N ALA A 95 8.83 4.46 -6.31
CA ALA A 95 8.49 3.44 -5.31
C ALA A 95 9.66 2.45 -5.11
N VAL A 96 10.30 2.01 -6.20
CA VAL A 96 11.48 1.13 -6.16
C VAL A 96 12.66 1.84 -5.47
N ALA A 97 12.94 3.10 -5.81
CA ALA A 97 14.03 3.86 -5.20
C ALA A 97 13.82 4.02 -3.69
N ARG A 98 12.58 4.32 -3.27
CA ARG A 98 12.20 4.44 -1.85
C ARG A 98 12.30 3.11 -1.12
N MET A 99 11.77 2.02 -1.68
CA MET A 99 11.87 0.69 -1.09
C MET A 99 13.33 0.24 -0.93
N LYS A 100 14.18 0.46 -1.94
CA LYS A 100 15.62 0.19 -1.85
C LYS A 100 16.29 0.96 -0.72
N SER A 101 15.97 2.26 -0.59
CA SER A 101 16.51 3.09 0.48
C SER A 101 16.12 2.58 1.87
N LEU A 102 14.87 2.10 2.02
CA LEU A 102 14.41 1.49 3.27
C LEU A 102 15.14 0.16 3.57
N CYS A 103 15.34 -0.69 2.56
CA CYS A 103 16.15 -1.91 2.69
C CYS A 103 17.58 -1.61 3.15
N THR A 104 18.23 -0.60 2.58
CA THR A 104 19.58 -0.18 2.98
C THR A 104 19.63 0.24 4.44
N VAL A 105 18.64 1.01 4.92
CA VAL A 105 18.53 1.38 6.34
C VAL A 105 18.31 0.14 7.23
N ALA A 106 17.63 -0.87 6.72
CA ALA A 106 17.44 -2.15 7.39
C ALA A 106 18.64 -3.12 7.29
N GLY A 107 19.72 -2.72 6.59
CA GLY A 107 20.94 -3.52 6.45
C GLY A 107 20.88 -4.60 5.37
N VAL A 108 20.02 -4.43 4.36
CA VAL A 108 19.92 -5.28 3.14
C VAL A 108 20.49 -4.54 1.95
#